data_AF-A0A6A7A314-F1
#
_entry.id   AF-A0A6A7A314-F1
#
_cell.length_a   1.000
_cell.length_b   1.000
_cell.length_c   1.000
_cell.angle_alpha   90.00
_cell.angle_beta   90.00
_cell.angle_gamma   90.00
#
_symmetry.space_group_name_H-M   'P 1'
#
loop_
_entity.id
_entity.type
_entity.pdbx_description
1 polymer ?
#
loop_
_entity_poly.entity_id
_entity_poly.type
_entity_poly.pdbx_seq_one_letter_code
_entity_poly.pdbx_strand_id
1 'polypeptide(L)'
;MLDLDTPLSPTLRAPSIHWLATLSPSPSLNVSSTHTAYQPPEPPIGDVAHTYAFFLFAPAPANVVVPAQRSPFNWEDFLRGNGLAERDVVARNHFRVRNLAGTPTVEVFPPERARETVSLASGTGAAGAVFTGGVGSSRVKSGMGALVVGGVVLGI
;
A
#
# COMPACT_ATOMS: atom_id res chain seq x y z
N MET A 1 -4.70 11.12 -1.97
CA MET A 1 -3.64 11.74 -2.80
C MET A 1 -4.13 13.09 -3.25
N LEU A 2 -3.38 14.14 -2.93
CA LEU A 2 -3.66 15.51 -3.33
C LEU A 2 -2.53 16.03 -4.22
N ASP A 3 -2.84 16.77 -5.27
CA ASP A 3 -1.91 17.71 -5.90
C ASP A 3 -2.04 19.04 -5.15
N LEU A 4 -0.95 19.56 -4.57
CA LEU A 4 -0.97 20.80 -3.79
C LEU A 4 -0.79 22.06 -4.66
N ASP A 5 -0.39 21.88 -5.92
CA ASP A 5 0.09 22.95 -6.78
C ASP A 5 -0.79 23.17 -8.02
N THR A 6 -2.03 22.64 -8.05
CA THR A 6 -2.92 22.77 -9.21
C THR A 6 -3.23 24.24 -9.50
N PRO A 7 -3.01 24.74 -10.72
CA PRO A 7 -3.32 26.12 -11.07
C PRO A 7 -4.83 26.33 -11.20
N LEU A 8 -5.35 27.33 -10.48
CA LEU A 8 -6.73 27.85 -10.64
C LEU A 8 -6.77 29.08 -11.56
N SER A 9 -5.70 29.87 -11.52
CA SER A 9 -5.52 31.07 -12.34
C SER A 9 -4.02 31.29 -12.56
N PRO A 10 -3.61 32.26 -13.41
CA PRO A 10 -2.20 32.51 -13.69
C PRO A 10 -1.32 32.80 -12.45
N THR A 11 -1.92 33.24 -11.35
CA THR A 11 -1.20 33.58 -10.10
C THR A 11 -1.69 32.81 -8.88
N LEU A 12 -2.72 31.97 -9.01
CA LEU A 12 -3.37 31.28 -7.90
C LEU A 12 -3.32 29.77 -8.10
N ARG A 13 -2.94 29.06 -7.04
CA ARG A 13 -2.96 27.60 -6.96
C ARG A 13 -3.88 27.15 -5.84
N ALA A 14 -4.45 25.97 -5.98
CA ALA A 14 -5.19 25.32 -4.91
C ALA A 14 -4.96 23.81 -4.93
N PRO A 15 -5.12 23.13 -3.78
CA PRO A 15 -5.08 21.69 -3.76
C PRO A 15 -6.17 21.06 -4.64
N SER A 16 -5.88 19.89 -5.20
CA SER A 16 -6.79 19.07 -5.99
C SER A 16 -6.75 17.61 -5.57
N ILE A 17 -7.90 16.95 -5.47
CA ILE A 17 -7.96 15.52 -5.16
C ILE A 17 -7.60 14.68 -6.39
N HIS A 18 -6.54 13.88 -6.30
CA HIS A 18 -6.16 12.90 -7.31
C HIS A 18 -6.72 11.50 -7.02
N TRP A 19 -6.81 11.12 -5.75
CA TRP A 19 -7.31 9.80 -5.35
C TRP A 19 -7.77 9.80 -3.90
N LEU A 20 -8.92 9.19 -3.62
CA LEU A 20 -9.46 8.99 -2.28
C LEU A 20 -10.06 7.59 -2.19
N ALA A 21 -9.61 6.80 -1.23
CA ALA A 21 -9.99 5.41 -1.08
C ALA A 21 -9.90 4.97 0.38
N THR A 22 -10.66 3.93 0.72
CA THR A 22 -10.56 3.22 2.00
C THR A 22 -9.75 1.96 1.79
N LEU A 23 -8.94 1.62 2.78
CA LEU A 23 -8.12 0.42 2.78
C LEU A 23 -8.74 -0.63 3.70
N SER A 24 -8.61 -1.90 3.33
CA SER A 24 -8.95 -3.02 4.20
C SER A 24 -7.85 -3.25 5.23
N PRO A 25 -8.18 -3.60 6.49
CA PRO A 25 -7.19 -4.10 7.43
C PRO A 25 -6.73 -5.49 6.97
N SER A 26 -5.61 -5.55 6.25
CA SER A 26 -5.04 -6.76 5.66
C SER A 26 -3.50 -6.65 5.70
N PRO A 27 -2.74 -7.76 5.78
CA PRO A 27 -1.29 -7.74 5.63
C PRO A 27 -0.84 -7.21 4.25
N SER A 28 -1.74 -7.19 3.26
CA SER A 28 -1.56 -6.54 1.97
C SER A 28 -2.36 -5.23 1.87
N LEU A 29 -1.79 -4.24 1.18
CA LEU A 29 -2.51 -3.01 0.86
C LEU A 29 -3.63 -3.32 -0.14
N ASN A 30 -4.85 -3.48 0.36
CA ASN A 30 -6.03 -3.71 -0.45
C ASN A 30 -7.00 -2.54 -0.32
N VAL A 31 -7.54 -2.08 -1.45
CA VAL A 31 -8.50 -0.98 -1.52
C VAL A 31 -9.90 -1.56 -1.37
N SER A 32 -10.54 -1.32 -0.23
CA SER A 32 -11.90 -1.82 0.05
C SER A 32 -12.98 -0.99 -0.66
N SER A 33 -12.77 0.31 -0.79
CA SER A 33 -13.67 1.21 -1.49
C SER A 33 -12.92 2.38 -2.10
N THR A 34 -13.39 2.84 -3.26
CA THR A 34 -12.86 4.04 -3.93
C THR A 34 -13.92 5.12 -3.92
N HIS A 35 -13.59 6.24 -3.29
CA HIS A 35 -14.46 7.42 -3.15
C HIS A 35 -14.19 8.45 -4.27
N THR A 36 -12.95 8.51 -4.72
CA THR A 36 -12.53 9.32 -5.86
C THR A 36 -11.52 8.50 -6.65
N ALA A 37 -11.86 8.15 -7.90
CA ALA A 37 -11.01 7.33 -8.76
C ALA A 37 -9.62 7.95 -8.95
N TYR A 38 -8.60 7.10 -9.04
CA TYR A 38 -7.22 7.53 -9.24
C TYR A 38 -7.08 8.28 -10.56
N GLN A 39 -6.51 9.48 -10.50
CA GLN A 39 -6.07 10.25 -11.65
C GLN A 39 -4.54 10.34 -11.62
N PRO A 40 -3.83 9.89 -12.67
CA PRO A 40 -2.38 10.01 -12.71
C PRO A 40 -1.95 11.49 -12.66
N PRO A 41 -0.74 11.78 -12.16
CA PRO A 41 -0.13 13.10 -12.26
C PRO A 41 -0.09 13.61 -13.71
N GLU A 42 -0.61 14.82 -13.93
CA GLU A 42 -0.64 15.48 -15.25
C GLU A 42 -0.45 17.00 -15.10
N PRO A 43 0.71 17.46 -14.58
CA PRO A 43 0.96 18.89 -14.44
C PRO A 43 1.06 19.57 -15.82
N PRO A 44 0.65 20.84 -15.98
CA PRO A 44 0.73 21.53 -17.26
C PRO A 44 2.17 21.65 -17.77
N ILE A 45 2.33 21.60 -19.10
CA ILE A 45 3.64 21.73 -19.75
C ILE A 45 4.24 23.09 -19.40
N GLY A 46 5.51 23.08 -18.96
CA GLY A 46 6.25 24.29 -18.61
C GLY A 46 5.91 24.86 -17.24
N ASP A 47 4.94 24.29 -16.51
CA ASP A 47 4.64 24.71 -15.14
C ASP A 47 5.76 24.29 -14.17
N VAL A 48 5.65 24.75 -12.92
CA VAL A 48 6.50 24.32 -11.80
C VAL A 48 6.28 22.83 -11.52
N ALA A 49 7.18 22.21 -10.77
CA ALA A 49 6.99 20.83 -10.34
C ALA A 49 5.86 20.77 -9.28
N HIS A 50 4.78 20.07 -9.60
CA HIS A 50 3.63 19.86 -8.72
C HIS A 50 3.95 18.82 -7.65
N THR A 51 3.47 19.06 -6.44
CA THR A 51 3.66 18.22 -5.26
C THR A 51 2.45 17.33 -5.06
N TYR A 52 2.63 16.03 -5.27
CA TYR A 52 1.60 15.02 -5.06
C TYR A 52 1.79 14.36 -3.69
N ALA A 53 0.90 14.68 -2.76
CA ALA A 53 0.97 14.23 -1.37
C ALA A 53 -0.03 13.10 -1.08
N PHE A 54 0.45 12.05 -0.42
CA PHE A 54 -0.34 10.98 0.16
C PHE A 54 -0.50 11.20 1.67
N PHE A 55 -1.72 11.04 2.14
CA PHE A 55 -2.08 11.07 3.55
C PHE A 55 -2.80 9.76 3.86
N LEU A 56 -2.36 9.08 4.91
CA LEU A 56 -3.02 7.89 5.45
C LEU A 56 -3.63 8.23 6.80
N PHE A 57 -4.92 7.94 6.95
CA PHE A 57 -5.66 8.18 8.18
C PHE A 57 -5.92 6.86 8.91
N ALA A 58 -5.83 6.89 10.25
CA ALA A 58 -6.32 5.81 11.10
C ALA A 58 -6.86 6.36 12.43
N PRO A 59 -8.05 5.92 12.89
CA PRO A 59 -8.96 4.99 12.21
C PRO A 59 -9.58 5.60 10.94
N ALA A 60 -10.03 4.74 10.01
CA ALA A 60 -10.81 5.20 8.87
C ALA A 60 -12.16 5.73 9.37
N PRO A 61 -12.64 6.88 8.86
CA PRO A 61 -13.94 7.41 9.26
C PRO A 61 -15.06 6.46 8.79
N ALA A 62 -16.11 6.32 9.60
CA ALA A 62 -17.22 5.42 9.31
C ALA A 62 -17.97 5.80 8.03
N ASN A 63 -18.07 7.09 7.74
CA ASN A 63 -18.64 7.65 6.52
C ASN A 63 -17.67 8.66 5.94
N VAL A 64 -17.36 8.55 4.64
CA VAL A 64 -16.52 9.53 3.95
C VAL A 64 -17.41 10.49 3.17
N VAL A 65 -17.36 11.76 3.53
CA VAL A 65 -17.95 12.86 2.76
C VAL A 65 -16.94 13.33 1.73
N VAL A 66 -17.25 13.04 0.46
CA VAL A 66 -16.42 13.40 -0.69
C VAL A 66 -16.86 14.75 -1.23
N PRO A 67 -15.93 15.69 -1.47
CA PRO A 67 -16.26 16.93 -2.15
C PRO A 67 -16.84 16.70 -3.55
N ALA A 68 -17.80 17.53 -3.96
CA ALA A 68 -18.42 17.43 -5.29
C ALA A 68 -17.44 17.73 -6.44
N GLN A 69 -16.37 18.47 -6.17
CA GLN A 69 -15.34 18.85 -7.12
C GLN A 69 -13.96 18.46 -6.58
N ARG A 70 -13.03 18.13 -7.48
CA ARG A 70 -11.65 17.80 -7.11
C ARG A 70 -10.85 19.03 -6.70
N SER A 71 -11.09 20.17 -7.35
CA SER A 71 -10.42 21.44 -7.13
C SER A 71 -11.41 22.59 -7.26
N PRO A 72 -11.34 23.64 -6.42
CA PRO A 72 -10.43 23.77 -5.28
C PRO A 72 -10.80 22.82 -4.14
N PHE A 73 -9.80 22.14 -3.57
CA PHE A 73 -9.98 21.28 -2.41
C PHE A 73 -9.56 22.01 -1.14
N ASN A 74 -10.46 22.11 -0.17
CA ASN A 74 -10.16 22.61 1.18
C ASN A 74 -9.91 21.44 2.13
N TRP A 75 -8.65 21.29 2.54
CA TRP A 75 -8.21 20.24 3.47
C TRP A 75 -8.88 20.35 4.84
N GLU A 76 -9.04 21.55 5.39
CA GLU A 76 -9.64 21.73 6.72
C GLU A 76 -11.12 21.36 6.73
N ASP A 77 -11.85 21.74 5.68
CA ASP A 77 -13.26 21.38 5.52
C ASP A 77 -13.42 19.87 5.33
N PHE A 78 -12.52 19.23 4.58
CA PHE A 78 -12.51 17.77 4.44
C PHE A 78 -12.29 17.08 5.78
N LEU A 79 -11.30 17.51 6.55
CA LEU A 79 -11.05 16.94 7.88
C LEU A 79 -12.29 17.10 8.77
N ARG A 80 -12.81 18.33 8.87
CA ARG A 80 -13.98 18.64 9.70
C ARG A 80 -15.22 17.86 9.28
N GLY A 81 -15.51 17.79 7.98
CA GLY A 81 -16.67 17.09 7.43
C GLY A 81 -16.64 15.57 7.63
N ASN A 82 -15.45 15.01 7.87
CA ASN A 82 -15.25 13.58 8.10
C ASN A 82 -14.97 13.24 9.57
N GLY A 83 -15.04 14.22 10.48
CA GLY A 83 -14.70 14.03 11.89
C GLY A 83 -13.24 13.64 12.12
N LEU A 84 -12.36 14.00 11.17
CA LEU A 84 -10.92 13.78 11.23
C LEU A 84 -10.21 15.03 11.76
N ALA A 85 -9.01 14.82 12.28
CA ALA A 85 -8.08 15.86 12.68
C ALA A 85 -6.66 15.49 12.22
N GLU A 86 -5.74 16.46 12.29
CA GLU A 86 -4.33 16.26 11.92
C GLU A 86 -3.66 15.10 12.69
N ARG A 87 -4.08 14.89 13.95
CA ARG A 87 -3.61 13.78 14.80
C ARG A 87 -3.98 12.39 14.26
N ASP A 88 -4.99 12.29 13.41
CA ASP A 88 -5.47 11.03 12.84
C ASP A 88 -4.68 10.65 11.58
N VAL A 89 -3.79 11.53 11.10
CA VAL A 89 -2.87 11.24 10.00
C VAL A 89 -1.68 10.42 10.53
N VAL A 90 -1.68 9.13 10.21
CA VAL A 90 -0.65 8.18 10.68
C VAL A 90 0.55 8.07 9.77
N ALA A 91 0.42 8.44 8.49
CA ALA A 91 1.54 8.47 7.57
C ALA A 91 1.37 9.56 6.50
N ARG A 92 2.50 10.09 6.04
CA ARG A 92 2.58 11.06 4.94
C ARG A 92 3.71 10.65 4.00
N ASN A 93 3.48 10.80 2.71
CA ASN A 93 4.52 10.71 1.71
C ASN A 93 4.22 11.70 0.59
N HIS A 94 5.22 12.10 -0.18
CA HIS A 94 5.00 12.93 -1.35
C HIS A 94 6.05 12.65 -2.42
N PHE A 95 5.71 13.00 -3.66
CA PHE A 95 6.64 13.06 -4.77
C PHE A 95 6.32 14.28 -5.62
N ARG A 96 7.27 14.71 -6.45
CA ARG A 96 7.10 15.88 -7.30
C ARG A 96 7.17 15.47 -8.77
N VAL A 97 6.25 15.98 -9.58
CA VAL A 97 6.22 15.74 -11.02
C VAL A 97 6.23 17.07 -11.74
N ARG A 98 7.05 17.18 -12.77
CA ARG A 98 7.07 18.32 -13.67
C ARG A 98 6.96 17.84 -15.09
N ASN A 99 6.08 18.47 -15.85
CA ASN A 99 5.98 18.23 -17.29
C ASN A 99 6.95 19.19 -18.00
N LEU A 100 8.13 18.68 -18.34
CA LEU A 100 9.10 19.39 -19.15
C LEU A 100 8.70 19.22 -20.61
N ALA A 101 8.63 20.31 -21.38
CA ALA A 101 8.45 20.20 -22.83
C ALA A 101 9.61 19.36 -23.40
N GLY A 102 9.29 18.17 -23.95
CA GLY A 102 10.28 17.25 -24.48
C GLY A 102 9.72 15.86 -24.77
N THR A 103 10.45 15.08 -25.56
CA THR A 103 10.14 13.65 -25.80
C THR A 103 10.39 12.88 -24.49
N PRO A 104 9.46 12.02 -24.03
CA PRO A 104 9.69 11.16 -22.88
C PRO A 104 11.01 10.40 -23.07
N THR A 105 11.87 10.39 -22.05
CA THR A 105 13.00 9.47 -22.04
C THR A 105 12.43 8.06 -22.01
N VAL A 106 12.47 7.37 -23.14
CA VAL A 106 11.97 5.98 -23.32
C VAL A 106 12.83 4.95 -22.59
N GLU A 107 13.78 5.40 -21.77
CA GLU A 107 14.59 4.53 -20.94
C GLU A 107 13.76 4.02 -19.77
N VAL A 108 13.76 2.70 -19.59
CA VAL A 108 13.16 2.01 -18.45
C VAL A 108 13.87 2.47 -17.18
N PHE A 109 13.36 3.55 -16.58
CA PHE A 109 13.84 4.11 -15.34
C PHE A 109 12.72 4.10 -14.29
N PRO A 110 13.00 3.63 -13.06
CA PRO A 110 14.25 3.00 -12.65
C PRO A 110 14.41 1.61 -13.31
N PRO A 111 15.64 1.08 -13.39
CA PRO A 111 15.86 -0.34 -13.66
C PRO A 111 14.99 -1.18 -12.72
N GLU A 112 14.46 -2.31 -13.20
CA GLU A 112 13.69 -3.21 -12.36
C GLU A 112 14.48 -3.53 -11.08
N ARG A 113 13.90 -3.25 -9.91
CA ARG A 113 14.51 -3.64 -8.64
C ARG A 113 14.45 -5.16 -8.53
N ALA A 114 15.53 -5.77 -8.05
CA ALA A 114 15.54 -7.18 -7.69
C ALA A 114 14.37 -7.46 -6.73
N ARG A 115 13.50 -8.39 -7.10
CA ARG A 115 12.41 -8.85 -6.24
C ARG A 115 13.00 -9.79 -5.20
N GLU A 116 12.65 -9.62 -3.93
CA GLU A 116 12.90 -10.67 -2.94
C GLU A 116 11.97 -11.84 -3.25
N THR A 117 12.47 -12.87 -3.93
CA THR A 117 11.80 -14.16 -4.00
C THR A 117 11.95 -14.85 -2.64
N VAL A 118 10.95 -14.70 -1.77
CA VAL A 118 10.71 -15.72 -0.75
C VAL A 118 10.20 -16.93 -1.51
N SER A 119 11.09 -17.87 -1.81
CA SER A 119 10.70 -19.22 -2.18
C SER A 119 9.99 -19.83 -0.98
N LEU A 120 8.66 -19.75 -0.93
CA LEU A 120 7.91 -20.75 -0.16
C LEU A 120 8.20 -22.08 -0.85
N ALA A 121 9.13 -22.84 -0.28
CA ALA A 121 9.31 -24.23 -0.67
C ALA A 121 7.97 -24.94 -0.45
N SER A 122 7.25 -25.15 -1.53
CA SER A 122 6.10 -26.05 -1.58
C SER A 122 6.64 -27.44 -1.26
N GLY A 123 6.52 -27.82 0.02
CA GLY A 123 6.77 -29.18 0.46
C GLY A 123 5.71 -30.11 -0.12
N THR A 124 5.91 -30.57 -1.35
CA THR A 124 5.26 -31.76 -1.88
C THR A 124 6.36 -32.79 -2.06
N GLY A 125 6.28 -33.86 -1.28
CA GLY A 125 7.31 -34.88 -1.16
C GLY A 125 7.76 -35.42 -2.51
N ALA A 126 9.08 -35.45 -2.68
CA ALA A 126 9.75 -36.39 -3.55
C ALA A 126 11.03 -36.85 -2.82
N ALA A 127 11.22 -38.15 -2.87
CA ALA A 127 12.28 -38.93 -2.26
C ALA A 127 13.66 -38.26 -2.22
N GLY A 128 14.34 -38.47 -1.08
CA GLY A 128 15.78 -38.72 -1.05
C GLY A 128 16.67 -37.50 -1.26
N ALA A 129 16.99 -36.80 -0.18
CA ALA A 129 18.29 -36.14 -0.07
C ALA A 129 18.83 -36.32 1.34
N VAL A 130 19.87 -37.14 1.40
CA VAL A 130 20.63 -37.57 2.57
C VAL A 130 21.33 -36.36 3.19
N PHE A 131 21.04 -36.06 4.45
CA PHE A 131 21.90 -35.19 5.26
C PHE A 131 22.99 -36.04 5.92
N THR A 132 24.18 -36.05 5.30
CA THR A 132 25.40 -36.59 5.92
C THR A 132 26.13 -35.45 6.63
N GLY A 133 25.89 -35.31 7.93
CA GLY A 133 26.69 -34.52 8.86
C GLY A 133 26.52 -35.10 10.26
N GLY A 134 27.46 -35.97 10.68
CA GLY A 134 27.57 -36.47 12.06
C GLY A 134 27.78 -35.31 13.05
N VAL A 135 27.55 -35.42 14.35
CA VAL A 135 27.87 -36.52 15.27
C VAL A 135 26.95 -36.36 16.49
N GLY A 136 26.34 -37.44 16.99
CA GLY A 136 25.52 -37.38 18.21
C GLY A 136 24.66 -38.61 18.45
N SER A 137 25.31 -39.73 18.77
CA SER A 137 24.75 -41.03 19.11
C SER A 137 23.50 -41.00 20.02
N SER A 138 22.43 -41.68 19.64
CA SER A 138 22.08 -43.00 20.23
C SER A 138 20.73 -43.55 19.76
N ARG A 139 20.83 -44.62 18.96
CA ARG A 139 20.09 -45.91 18.97
C ARG A 139 18.57 -45.88 19.19
N VAL A 140 17.79 -46.05 18.12
CA VAL A 140 17.23 -47.31 17.57
C VAL A 140 16.15 -47.95 18.45
N LYS A 141 14.93 -48.07 17.91
CA LYS A 141 14.12 -49.31 17.70
C LYS A 141 12.72 -48.88 17.25
N SER A 142 12.39 -49.05 15.97
CA SER A 142 11.66 -50.21 15.43
C SER A 142 10.38 -50.51 16.22
N GLY A 143 9.23 -50.20 15.64
CA GLY A 143 7.94 -50.58 16.17
C GLY A 143 6.80 -50.01 15.31
N MET A 144 6.16 -50.88 14.54
CA MET A 144 4.82 -50.66 13.98
C MET A 144 3.89 -50.07 15.04
N GLY A 145 3.18 -49.01 14.71
CA GLY A 145 2.13 -48.47 15.56
C GLY A 145 1.39 -47.35 14.85
N ALA A 146 0.19 -47.66 14.36
CA ALA A 146 -0.81 -46.63 14.10
C ALA A 146 -1.16 -45.99 15.45
N LEU A 147 -1.00 -44.67 15.56
CA LEU A 147 -1.58 -43.90 16.65
C LEU A 147 -2.55 -42.90 16.05
N VAL A 148 -3.83 -43.29 16.05
CA VAL A 148 -4.95 -42.36 16.00
C VAL A 148 -5.31 -42.07 17.46
N VAL A 149 -5.11 -40.84 17.91
CA VAL A 149 -5.81 -40.23 19.03
C VAL A 149 -5.94 -38.76 18.63
N GLY A 150 -7.12 -38.22 18.35
CA GLY A 150 -8.32 -38.25 19.17
C GLY A 150 -8.41 -36.88 19.84
N GLY A 151 -9.24 -36.00 19.29
CA GLY A 151 -9.41 -34.65 19.81
C GLY A 151 -10.33 -34.56 21.03
N VAL A 152 -10.52 -33.29 21.43
CA VAL A 152 -11.62 -32.72 22.24
C VAL A 152 -11.32 -32.42 23.73
N VAL A 153 -11.06 -31.13 23.97
CA VAL A 153 -11.73 -30.16 24.88
C VAL A 153 -12.42 -30.65 26.17
N LEU A 154 -12.06 -29.99 27.29
CA LEU A 154 -12.81 -29.56 28.50
C LEU A 154 -11.81 -29.65 29.68
N GLY A 155 -11.55 -28.65 30.51
CA GLY A 155 -12.38 -27.56 31.02
C GLY A 155 -12.28 -27.62 32.55
N ILE A 156 -11.59 -26.65 33.16
CA ILE A 156 -11.95 -25.87 34.35
C ILE A 156 -11.03 -24.66 34.43
#